data_AF-A0A0S6UWA2-F1
#
_entry.id   AF-A0A0S6UWA2-F1
#
_cell.length_a   1.000
_cell.length_b   1.000
_cell.length_c   1.000
_cell.angle_alpha   90.00
_cell.angle_beta   90.00
_cell.angle_gamma   90.00
#
_symmetry.space_group_name_H-M   'P 1'
#
loop_
_entity.id
_entity.type
_entity.pdbx_description
1 polymer ?
#
loop_
_entity_poly.entity_id
_entity_poly.type
_entity_poly.pdbx_seq_one_letter_code
_entity_poly.pdbx_strand_id
1 'polypeptide(L)'
;MTTLAANKPRAYEGGKDVIEEGGLPVIAADIVYEGAAVGVVDASGHGRPLVAGDRFAGFANAKADNSAGAAAAINVDLRTAGKVELPVTGAVITDKGQPVYASDDDTFSFSPVGSSFIGFVHRFVSAGVVVVRFDVDALRDPWQQYTVRETISADKTLDAEDSGKLFWVDTDAKIVTLPAIATGLDSFAVVNGGAFGAVAVNISPNAADMILGPDITGADNKDLINTKATARRGDFAIIGGNDADGYAVQALRGTWAREA
;
A
#
# COMPACT_ATOMS: atom_id res chain seq x y z
N MET A 1 -12.04 -9.72 8.79
CA MET A 1 -10.96 -10.55 8.26
C MET A 1 -11.35 -12.00 8.34
N THR A 2 -11.02 -12.76 7.33
CA THR A 2 -11.20 -14.21 7.30
C THR A 2 -9.81 -14.82 7.30
N THR A 3 -9.43 -15.49 8.39
CA THR A 3 -8.20 -16.26 8.41
C THR A 3 -8.32 -17.46 7.49
N LEU A 4 -7.20 -17.97 6.98
CA LEU A 4 -7.18 -19.27 6.32
C LEU A 4 -7.79 -20.33 7.25
N ALA A 5 -8.61 -21.20 6.67
CA ALA A 5 -9.28 -22.29 7.39
C ALA A 5 -8.60 -23.66 7.18
N ALA A 6 -7.61 -23.73 6.28
CA ALA A 6 -6.87 -24.92 5.93
C ALA A 6 -5.51 -24.55 5.31
N ASN A 7 -4.59 -25.52 5.25
CA ASN A 7 -3.32 -25.35 4.56
C ASN A 7 -3.56 -24.96 3.10
N LYS A 8 -2.82 -23.93 2.66
CA LYS A 8 -2.82 -23.47 1.27
C LYS A 8 -1.36 -23.29 0.84
N PRO A 9 -0.63 -24.39 0.58
CA PRO A 9 0.76 -24.32 0.15
C PRO A 9 0.89 -23.39 -1.05
N ARG A 10 1.85 -22.46 -0.98
CA ARG A 10 2.10 -21.49 -2.06
C ARG A 10 3.17 -22.00 -3.00
N ALA A 11 3.08 -21.60 -4.26
CA ALA A 11 4.17 -21.83 -5.21
C ALA A 11 5.27 -20.78 -5.00
N TYR A 12 6.51 -21.26 -4.89
CA TYR A 12 7.70 -20.41 -4.80
C TYR A 12 8.57 -20.61 -6.03
N GLU A 13 9.19 -19.54 -6.53
CA GLU A 13 10.11 -19.60 -7.67
C GLU A 13 11.52 -19.12 -7.31
N GLY A 14 12.50 -19.60 -8.08
CA GLY A 14 13.92 -19.58 -7.72
C GLY A 14 14.50 -18.25 -7.21
N GLY A 15 15.57 -18.35 -6.43
CA GLY A 15 16.24 -17.21 -5.78
C GLY A 15 16.74 -17.58 -4.39
N LYS A 16 17.02 -16.55 -3.57
CA LYS A 16 17.25 -16.70 -2.13
C LYS A 16 15.90 -16.97 -1.46
N ASP A 17 15.72 -18.20 -0.99
CA ASP A 17 14.63 -18.62 -0.11
C ASP A 17 15.24 -18.79 1.28
N VAL A 18 14.70 -18.09 2.28
CA VAL A 18 15.17 -18.20 3.67
C VAL A 18 14.02 -18.75 4.51
N ILE A 19 14.25 -19.95 5.05
CA ILE A 19 13.34 -20.59 6.01
C ILE A 19 13.99 -20.51 7.38
N GLU A 20 13.27 -19.90 8.31
CA GLU A 20 13.60 -19.87 9.73
C GLU A 20 12.76 -20.93 10.44
N GLU A 21 13.41 -22.07 10.74
CA GLU A 21 12.82 -23.12 11.56
C GLU A 21 12.63 -22.63 13.00
N GLY A 22 11.43 -22.81 13.55
CA GLY A 22 11.06 -22.31 14.87
C GLY A 22 11.06 -20.77 14.97
N GLY A 23 10.83 -20.07 13.87
CA GLY A 23 11.00 -18.61 13.72
C GLY A 23 10.30 -17.75 14.78
N LEU A 24 8.96 -17.78 14.85
CA LEU A 24 8.22 -16.93 15.80
C LEU A 24 7.34 -17.74 16.76
N PRO A 25 7.30 -17.38 18.07
CA PRO A 25 6.37 -17.98 19.01
C PRO A 25 4.93 -17.57 18.66
N VAL A 26 4.01 -18.53 18.63
CA VAL A 26 2.62 -18.29 18.23
C VAL A 26 1.79 -17.77 19.42
N ILE A 27 0.86 -16.86 19.17
CA ILE A 27 -0.08 -16.37 20.18
C ILE A 27 -0.97 -17.50 20.72
N ALA A 28 -1.50 -17.34 21.94
CA ALA A 28 -2.41 -18.31 22.53
C ALA A 28 -3.68 -18.52 21.69
N ALA A 29 -4.19 -19.75 21.66
CA ALA A 29 -5.49 -20.09 21.08
C ALA A 29 -5.68 -19.71 19.60
N ASP A 30 -4.62 -19.82 18.79
CA ASP A 30 -4.63 -19.49 17.36
C ASP A 30 -3.97 -20.58 16.51
N ILE A 31 -4.29 -20.60 15.21
CA ILE A 31 -3.76 -21.54 14.23
C ILE A 31 -3.18 -20.74 13.07
N VAL A 32 -1.89 -20.94 12.79
CA VAL A 32 -1.26 -20.45 11.57
C VAL A 32 -1.19 -21.59 10.57
N TYR A 33 -1.96 -21.50 9.48
CA TYR A 33 -1.96 -22.53 8.43
C TYR A 33 -0.79 -22.35 7.47
N GLU A 34 -0.34 -23.45 6.86
CA GLU A 34 0.70 -23.42 5.84
C GLU A 34 0.31 -22.48 4.68
N GLY A 35 1.23 -21.59 4.28
CA GLY A 35 1.03 -20.61 3.22
C GLY A 35 0.31 -19.32 3.65
N ALA A 36 -0.08 -19.19 4.92
CA ALA A 36 -0.61 -17.97 5.51
C ALA A 36 0.47 -16.87 5.56
N ALA A 37 0.09 -15.62 5.27
CA ALA A 37 0.92 -14.49 5.68
C ALA A 37 0.86 -14.36 7.21
N VAL A 38 2.02 -14.20 7.85
CA VAL A 38 2.15 -14.12 9.31
C VAL A 38 2.38 -12.66 9.71
N GLY A 39 1.60 -12.19 10.66
CA GLY A 39 1.74 -10.88 11.29
C GLY A 39 2.36 -10.99 12.68
N VAL A 40 3.11 -9.97 13.09
CA VAL A 40 3.59 -9.81 14.47
C VAL A 40 2.62 -8.95 15.25
N VAL A 41 2.15 -9.46 16.39
CA VAL A 41 1.32 -8.70 17.33
C VAL A 41 2.20 -7.66 18.04
N ASP A 42 2.01 -6.38 17.76
CA ASP A 42 2.86 -5.31 18.33
C ASP A 42 2.90 -5.30 19.87
N ALA A 43 1.78 -5.62 20.52
CA ALA A 43 1.70 -5.61 21.98
C ALA A 43 2.50 -6.75 22.66
N SER A 44 2.85 -7.81 21.93
CA SER A 44 3.39 -9.03 22.55
C SER A 44 4.55 -9.68 21.81
N GLY A 45 4.80 -9.32 20.56
CA GLY A 45 5.86 -9.90 19.72
C GLY A 45 5.55 -11.30 19.16
N HIS A 46 4.38 -11.88 19.47
CA HIS A 46 4.00 -13.20 18.98
C HIS A 46 3.55 -13.17 17.51
N GLY A 47 3.74 -14.29 16.81
CA GLY A 47 3.19 -14.54 15.49
C GLY A 47 1.71 -14.93 15.55
N ARG A 48 0.95 -14.47 14.55
CA ARG A 48 -0.45 -14.84 14.29
C ARG A 48 -0.75 -14.83 12.79
N PRO A 49 -1.88 -15.40 12.33
CA PRO A 49 -2.40 -15.08 11.00
C PRO A 49 -2.47 -13.55 10.84
N LEU A 50 -1.88 -13.04 9.77
CA LEU A 50 -1.71 -11.59 9.58
C LEU A 50 -3.04 -10.86 9.70
N VAL A 51 -3.05 -9.82 10.53
CA VAL A 51 -4.12 -8.83 10.60
C VAL A 51 -3.67 -7.55 9.92
N ALA A 52 -4.58 -6.88 9.22
CA ALA A 52 -4.38 -5.54 8.68
C ALA A 52 -3.67 -4.61 9.68
N GLY A 53 -2.51 -4.08 9.27
CA GLY A 53 -1.68 -3.19 10.08
C GLY A 53 -0.58 -3.89 10.87
N ASP A 54 -0.59 -5.22 10.95
CA ASP A 54 0.51 -5.98 11.55
C ASP A 54 1.81 -5.78 10.76
N ARG A 55 2.94 -5.93 11.46
CA ARG A 55 4.22 -6.08 10.78
C ARG A 55 4.28 -7.47 10.13
N PHE A 56 4.52 -7.52 8.83
CA PHE A 56 4.66 -8.78 8.10
C PHE A 56 5.95 -9.52 8.52
N ALA A 57 5.81 -10.78 8.92
CA ALA A 57 6.90 -11.64 9.39
C ALA A 57 7.35 -12.70 8.37
N GLY A 58 6.66 -12.83 7.24
CA GLY A 58 6.89 -13.89 6.28
C GLY A 58 5.66 -14.77 6.06
N PHE A 59 5.84 -15.83 5.29
CA PHE A 59 4.80 -16.83 5.05
C PHE A 59 5.05 -18.08 5.89
N ALA A 60 4.01 -18.67 6.45
CA ALA A 60 4.13 -19.91 7.21
C ALA A 60 4.57 -21.07 6.30
N ASN A 61 5.70 -21.68 6.64
CA ASN A 61 6.26 -22.82 5.89
C ASN A 61 5.53 -24.13 6.20
N ALA A 62 4.94 -24.24 7.40
CA ALA A 62 4.15 -25.37 7.85
C ALA A 62 3.03 -24.88 8.78
N LYS A 63 2.02 -25.72 9.01
CA LYS A 63 0.95 -25.42 9.97
C LYS A 63 1.52 -25.40 11.40
N ALA A 64 1.26 -24.32 12.13
CA ALA A 64 1.49 -24.20 13.56
C ALA A 64 0.15 -24.08 14.29
N ASP A 65 -0.26 -25.13 14.99
CA ASP A 65 -1.54 -25.23 15.68
C ASP A 65 -1.38 -24.99 17.18
N ASN A 66 -1.60 -23.75 17.62
CA ASN A 66 -1.57 -23.37 19.03
C ASN A 66 -2.98 -23.18 19.61
N SER A 67 -4.01 -23.76 18.97
CA SER A 67 -5.41 -23.47 19.32
C SER A 67 -5.79 -23.87 20.74
N ALA A 68 -5.06 -24.83 21.32
CA ALA A 68 -5.24 -25.31 22.69
C ALA A 68 -4.09 -24.91 23.63
N GLY A 69 -3.09 -24.18 23.13
CA GLY A 69 -1.88 -23.84 23.86
C GLY A 69 -1.88 -22.43 24.45
N ALA A 70 -1.03 -22.22 25.45
CA ALA A 70 -0.69 -20.89 25.94
C ALA A 70 0.13 -20.12 24.89
N ALA A 71 0.27 -18.80 25.07
CA ALA A 71 1.13 -18.00 24.20
C ALA A 71 2.57 -18.53 24.27
N ALA A 72 3.24 -18.58 23.12
CA ALA A 72 4.60 -19.12 22.96
C ALA A 72 4.77 -20.61 23.33
N ALA A 73 3.69 -21.40 23.40
CA ALA A 73 3.79 -22.85 23.63
C ALA A 73 4.38 -23.60 22.42
N ILE A 74 4.21 -23.05 21.22
CA ILE A 74 4.81 -23.54 19.97
C ILE A 74 5.34 -22.36 19.14
N ASN A 75 6.20 -22.66 18.17
CA ASN A 75 6.69 -21.72 17.19
C ASN A 75 6.15 -22.05 15.79
N VAL A 76 6.05 -21.04 14.92
CA VAL A 76 5.79 -21.20 13.49
C VAL A 76 7.09 -21.12 12.69
N ASP A 77 7.25 -22.04 11.75
CA ASP A 77 8.32 -21.99 10.75
C ASP A 77 7.99 -20.95 9.69
N LEU A 78 8.91 -20.04 9.40
CA LEU A 78 8.67 -18.90 8.53
C LEU A 78 9.57 -18.91 7.31
N ARG A 79 8.98 -18.69 6.14
CA ARG A 79 9.69 -18.19 4.96
C ARG A 79 9.80 -16.69 5.10
N THR A 80 10.99 -16.17 5.38
CA THR A 80 11.24 -14.74 5.67
C THR A 80 11.75 -13.95 4.45
N ALA A 81 12.27 -14.65 3.43
CA ALA A 81 12.58 -14.06 2.13
C ALA A 81 12.31 -15.05 1.00
N GLY A 82 11.91 -14.54 -0.17
CA GLY A 82 11.64 -15.38 -1.34
C GLY A 82 10.84 -14.68 -2.43
N LYS A 83 10.34 -15.50 -3.35
CA LYS A 83 9.40 -15.09 -4.41
C LYS A 83 8.24 -16.05 -4.42
N VAL A 84 7.05 -15.53 -4.14
CA VAL A 84 5.83 -16.33 -3.96
C VAL A 84 4.77 -15.93 -4.98
N GLU A 85 4.09 -16.90 -5.58
CA GLU A 85 2.94 -16.63 -6.44
C GLU A 85 1.70 -16.37 -5.58
N LEU A 86 1.08 -15.20 -5.74
CA LEU A 86 -0.07 -14.76 -4.97
C LEU A 86 -1.21 -14.29 -5.88
N PRO A 87 -2.47 -14.56 -5.51
CA PRO A 87 -3.62 -13.90 -6.09
C PRO A 87 -3.68 -12.45 -5.56
N VAL A 88 -3.26 -11.48 -6.37
CA VAL A 88 -3.28 -10.06 -6.02
C VAL A 88 -4.40 -9.37 -6.78
N THR A 89 -5.40 -8.89 -6.05
CA THR A 89 -6.60 -8.28 -6.64
C THR A 89 -6.25 -7.08 -7.52
N GLY A 90 -6.76 -7.07 -8.75
CA GLY A 90 -6.55 -6.00 -9.71
C GLY A 90 -5.19 -6.00 -10.42
N ALA A 91 -4.39 -7.06 -10.27
CA ALA A 91 -3.07 -7.13 -10.90
C ALA A 91 -3.12 -7.25 -12.42
N VAL A 92 -2.33 -6.43 -13.09
CA VAL A 92 -2.14 -6.40 -14.54
C VAL A 92 -0.66 -6.47 -14.92
N ILE A 93 -0.38 -6.73 -16.19
CA ILE A 93 0.99 -6.98 -16.70
C ILE A 93 1.95 -5.80 -16.48
N THR A 94 1.43 -4.58 -16.34
CA THR A 94 2.21 -3.35 -16.14
C THR A 94 2.60 -3.08 -14.68
N ASP A 95 2.16 -3.89 -13.72
CA ASP A 95 2.38 -3.66 -12.28
C ASP A 95 3.76 -4.12 -11.78
N LYS A 96 4.73 -4.41 -12.66
CA LYS A 96 6.07 -4.83 -12.25
C LYS A 96 6.72 -3.77 -11.33
N GLY A 97 7.21 -4.21 -10.17
CA GLY A 97 7.82 -3.36 -9.16
C GLY A 97 6.84 -2.60 -8.27
N GLN A 98 5.52 -2.78 -8.44
CA GLN A 98 4.53 -2.16 -7.56
C GLN A 98 4.52 -2.83 -6.17
N PRO A 99 4.31 -2.06 -5.09
CA PRO A 99 4.18 -2.64 -3.75
C PRO A 99 2.89 -3.45 -3.62
N VAL A 100 2.96 -4.55 -2.87
CA VAL A 100 1.82 -5.41 -2.57
C VAL A 100 1.57 -5.39 -1.07
N TYR A 101 0.29 -5.39 -0.71
CA TYR A 101 -0.18 -5.32 0.66
C TYR A 101 -1.14 -6.47 0.97
N ALA A 102 -1.21 -6.84 2.23
CA ALA A 102 -2.11 -7.87 2.75
C ALA A 102 -3.08 -7.25 3.77
N SER A 103 -4.38 -7.46 3.58
CA SER A 103 -5.41 -7.05 4.55
C SER A 103 -5.70 -8.14 5.58
N ASP A 104 -5.38 -9.39 5.25
CA ASP A 104 -5.37 -10.55 6.14
C ASP A 104 -4.34 -11.58 5.64
N ASP A 105 -4.38 -12.81 6.13
CA ASP A 105 -3.40 -13.85 5.85
C ASP A 105 -3.50 -14.50 4.46
N ASP A 106 -4.54 -14.22 3.66
CA ASP A 106 -4.74 -14.72 2.29
C ASP A 106 -5.35 -13.70 1.31
N THR A 107 -5.55 -12.45 1.72
CA THR A 107 -6.10 -11.39 0.87
C THR A 107 -5.04 -10.37 0.52
N PHE A 108 -4.63 -10.37 -0.75
CA PHE A 108 -3.57 -9.50 -1.25
C PHE A 108 -4.10 -8.49 -2.27
N SER A 109 -3.64 -7.25 -2.16
CA SER A 109 -4.03 -6.15 -3.03
C SER A 109 -2.88 -5.14 -3.20
N PHE A 110 -3.13 -4.08 -3.95
CA PHE A 110 -2.21 -2.96 -4.07
C PHE A 110 -2.53 -1.79 -3.14
N SER A 111 -3.66 -1.82 -2.44
CA SER A 111 -4.06 -0.72 -1.57
C SER A 111 -3.20 -0.73 -0.31
N PRO A 112 -2.48 0.36 0.01
CA PRO A 112 -1.75 0.50 1.26
C PRO A 112 -2.67 0.85 2.44
N VAL A 113 -3.94 1.17 2.18
CA VAL A 113 -4.91 1.65 3.18
C VAL A 113 -5.37 0.48 4.02
N GLY A 114 -5.16 0.57 5.34
CA GLY A 114 -5.55 -0.48 6.28
C GLY A 114 -4.98 -1.86 5.94
N SER A 115 -3.76 -1.93 5.43
CA SER A 115 -3.11 -3.18 5.00
C SER A 115 -1.63 -3.18 5.33
N SER A 116 -1.04 -4.36 5.44
CA SER A 116 0.38 -4.56 5.77
C SER A 116 1.20 -4.76 4.51
N PHE A 117 2.32 -4.04 4.37
CA PHE A 117 3.24 -4.23 3.25
C PHE A 117 3.90 -5.61 3.31
N ILE A 118 3.90 -6.34 2.19
CA ILE A 118 4.48 -7.69 2.11
C ILE A 118 5.60 -7.86 1.09
N GLY A 119 5.77 -6.91 0.16
CA GLY A 119 6.80 -7.01 -0.87
C GLY A 119 6.45 -6.27 -2.15
N PHE A 120 7.15 -6.61 -3.23
CA PHE A 120 6.96 -5.99 -4.54
C PHE A 120 6.67 -7.03 -5.62
N VAL A 121 5.85 -6.65 -6.60
CA VAL A 121 5.62 -7.47 -7.80
C VAL A 121 6.94 -7.72 -8.52
N HIS A 122 7.34 -8.98 -8.60
CA HIS A 122 8.51 -9.43 -9.35
C HIS A 122 8.18 -9.70 -10.82
N ARG A 123 7.08 -10.43 -11.06
CA ARG A 123 6.68 -10.93 -12.37
C ARG A 123 5.18 -11.14 -12.45
N PHE A 124 4.59 -10.82 -13.60
CA PHE A 124 3.20 -11.13 -13.91
C PHE A 124 3.03 -12.60 -14.31
N VAL A 125 1.96 -13.24 -13.84
CA VAL A 125 1.59 -14.61 -14.22
C VAL A 125 0.34 -14.57 -15.11
N SER A 126 -0.74 -14.01 -14.57
CA SER A 126 -2.01 -13.81 -15.26
C SER A 126 -2.78 -12.66 -14.60
N ALA A 127 -3.92 -12.25 -15.18
CA ALA A 127 -4.77 -11.24 -14.56
C ALA A 127 -5.11 -11.66 -13.12
N GLY A 128 -4.88 -10.77 -12.15
CA GLY A 128 -5.09 -11.04 -10.73
C GLY A 128 -4.07 -11.97 -10.07
N VAL A 129 -3.00 -12.41 -10.76
CA VAL A 129 -1.98 -13.31 -10.20
C VAL A 129 -0.58 -12.84 -10.57
N VAL A 130 0.26 -12.68 -9.56
CA VAL A 130 1.65 -12.21 -9.72
C VAL A 130 2.58 -12.98 -8.80
N VAL A 131 3.85 -13.02 -9.17
CA VAL A 131 4.91 -13.39 -8.25
C VAL A 131 5.33 -12.14 -7.47
N VAL A 132 5.29 -12.22 -6.14
CA VAL A 132 5.72 -11.18 -5.21
C VAL A 132 7.07 -11.57 -4.62
N ARG A 133 8.06 -10.68 -4.77
CA ARG A 133 9.31 -10.78 -4.03
C ARG A 133 9.12 -10.17 -2.65
N PHE A 134 9.43 -10.95 -1.62
CA PHE A 134 9.42 -10.52 -0.22
C PHE A 134 10.79 -10.79 0.43
N ASP A 135 11.14 -9.97 1.40
CA ASP A 135 12.33 -10.11 2.25
C ASP A 135 12.08 -9.17 3.45
N VAL A 136 11.75 -9.76 4.60
CA VAL A 136 11.28 -9.02 5.78
C VAL A 136 12.36 -8.09 6.36
N ASP A 137 13.62 -8.43 6.16
CA ASP A 137 14.74 -7.64 6.69
C ASP A 137 15.13 -6.51 5.74
N ALA A 138 15.05 -6.74 4.44
CA ALA A 138 15.57 -5.81 3.44
C ALA A 138 14.53 -4.88 2.81
N LEU A 139 13.28 -5.34 2.64
CA LEU A 139 12.25 -4.55 1.96
C LEU A 139 11.46 -3.69 2.94
N ARG A 140 11.11 -2.49 2.50
CA ARG A 140 10.33 -1.52 3.28
C ARG A 140 9.19 -0.98 2.42
N ASP A 141 8.11 -0.63 3.09
CA ASP A 141 6.97 0.02 2.46
C ASP A 141 7.41 1.38 1.88
N PRO A 142 7.23 1.64 0.58
CA PRO A 142 7.59 2.93 -0.03
C PRO A 142 6.81 4.10 0.57
N TRP A 143 5.69 3.83 1.26
CA TRP A 143 4.83 4.82 1.88
C TRP A 143 4.90 4.81 3.41
N GLN A 144 5.93 4.20 4.01
CA GLN A 144 6.04 4.05 5.47
C GLN A 144 6.01 5.39 6.23
N GLN A 145 6.43 6.51 5.63
CA GLN A 145 6.34 7.82 6.29
C GLN A 145 4.90 8.34 6.44
N TYR A 146 3.95 7.83 5.64
CA TYR A 146 2.54 8.17 5.70
C TYR A 146 1.77 7.08 6.45
N THR A 147 1.71 7.19 7.77
CA THR A 147 1.08 6.19 8.65
C THR A 147 -0.45 6.27 8.65
N VAL A 148 -1.01 7.44 8.35
CA VAL A 148 -2.45 7.65 8.17
C VAL A 148 -2.77 7.70 6.67
N ARG A 149 -3.66 6.81 6.24
CA ARG A 149 -3.95 6.58 4.82
C ARG A 149 -5.45 6.50 4.60
N GLU A 150 -5.94 7.08 3.52
CA GLU A 150 -7.36 7.10 3.19
C GLU A 150 -7.56 6.73 1.72
N THR A 151 -8.56 5.89 1.45
CA THR A 151 -8.98 5.57 0.08
C THR A 151 -9.90 6.66 -0.45
N ILE A 152 -9.65 7.12 -1.66
CA ILE A 152 -10.49 8.08 -2.39
C ILE A 152 -11.23 7.35 -3.51
N SER A 153 -12.49 7.04 -3.24
CA SER A 153 -13.43 6.43 -4.21
C SER A 153 -14.55 7.39 -4.65
N ALA A 154 -14.64 8.55 -4.02
CA ALA A 154 -15.56 9.65 -4.31
C ALA A 154 -14.78 10.96 -4.26
N ASP A 155 -15.35 12.04 -4.81
CA ASP A 155 -14.74 13.36 -4.67
C ASP A 155 -14.65 13.74 -3.18
N LYS A 156 -13.52 14.32 -2.78
CA LYS A 156 -13.24 14.66 -1.38
C LYS A 156 -12.66 16.07 -1.29
N THR A 157 -13.23 16.87 -0.41
CA THR A 157 -12.61 18.12 0.06
C THR A 157 -11.74 17.81 1.27
N LEU A 158 -10.47 18.20 1.20
CA LEU A 158 -9.54 18.07 2.33
C LEU A 158 -9.76 19.18 3.35
N ASP A 159 -9.39 18.91 4.60
CA ASP A 159 -9.52 19.85 5.71
C ASP A 159 -8.22 19.97 6.54
N ALA A 160 -8.27 20.68 7.66
CA ALA A 160 -7.11 20.90 8.51
C ALA A 160 -6.55 19.62 9.17
N GLU A 161 -7.30 18.51 9.16
CA GLU A 161 -6.90 17.23 9.74
C GLU A 161 -6.18 16.32 8.74
N ASP A 162 -6.01 16.77 7.49
CA ASP A 162 -5.48 15.96 6.39
C ASP A 162 -3.96 16.12 6.14
N SER A 163 -3.30 17.01 6.87
CA SER A 163 -1.83 17.16 6.81
C SER A 163 -1.12 15.85 7.14
N GLY A 164 -0.08 15.53 6.38
CA GLY A 164 0.72 14.31 6.60
C GLY A 164 0.02 12.99 6.24
N LYS A 165 -1.18 13.00 5.65
CA LYS A 165 -1.88 11.79 5.18
C LYS A 165 -1.43 11.38 3.78
N LEU A 166 -1.69 10.11 3.45
CA LEU A 166 -1.67 9.60 2.07
C LEU A 166 -3.09 9.32 1.60
N PHE A 167 -3.47 9.93 0.48
CA PHE A 167 -4.72 9.70 -0.23
C PHE A 167 -4.48 8.75 -1.40
N TRP A 168 -5.09 7.56 -1.34
CA TRP A 168 -4.98 6.53 -2.36
C TRP A 168 -6.21 6.56 -3.25
N VAL A 169 -6.06 7.09 -4.47
CA VAL A 169 -7.18 7.26 -5.40
C VAL A 169 -7.40 5.98 -6.20
N ASP A 170 -8.49 5.26 -5.93
CA ASP A 170 -8.77 3.95 -6.53
C ASP A 170 -9.81 4.00 -7.66
N THR A 171 -10.48 5.14 -7.81
CA THR A 171 -11.60 5.33 -8.73
C THR A 171 -11.27 6.42 -9.75
N ASP A 172 -11.70 6.21 -10.99
CA ASP A 172 -11.38 7.11 -12.11
C ASP A 172 -11.99 8.51 -11.97
N ALA A 173 -11.20 9.52 -12.30
CA ALA A 173 -11.61 10.91 -12.37
C ALA A 173 -12.32 11.37 -11.09
N LYS A 174 -11.72 11.07 -9.94
CA LYS A 174 -12.10 11.67 -8.65
C LYS A 174 -11.30 12.94 -8.43
N ILE A 175 -11.95 13.89 -7.76
CA ILE A 175 -11.39 15.19 -7.44
C ILE A 175 -11.03 15.23 -5.95
N VAL A 176 -9.78 15.57 -5.67
CA VAL A 176 -9.28 15.91 -4.33
C VAL A 176 -9.18 17.44 -4.25
N THR A 177 -10.15 18.07 -3.61
CA THR A 177 -10.23 19.53 -3.48
C THR A 177 -9.45 19.99 -2.26
N LEU A 178 -8.50 20.89 -2.46
CA LEU A 178 -7.74 21.52 -1.40
C LEU A 178 -8.55 22.69 -0.79
N PRO A 179 -8.50 22.89 0.53
CA PRO A 179 -9.02 24.09 1.17
C PRO A 179 -8.21 25.31 0.75
N ALA A 180 -8.59 26.51 1.22
CA ALA A 180 -7.80 27.70 0.97
C ALA A 180 -6.40 27.55 1.58
N ILE A 181 -5.37 28.14 0.96
CA ILE A 181 -3.98 28.06 1.44
C ILE A 181 -3.83 28.50 2.90
N ALA A 182 -4.68 29.44 3.34
CA ALA A 182 -4.79 29.91 4.72
C ALA A 182 -5.15 28.81 5.75
N THR A 183 -5.74 27.70 5.32
CA THR A 183 -5.98 26.51 6.18
C THR A 183 -4.67 25.84 6.59
N GLY A 184 -3.58 26.04 5.84
CA GLY A 184 -2.25 25.61 6.26
C GLY A 184 -2.01 24.10 6.20
N LEU A 185 -2.69 23.39 5.30
CA LEU A 185 -2.37 22.01 4.98
C LEU A 185 -0.91 21.87 4.54
N ASP A 186 -0.25 20.78 4.93
CA ASP A 186 1.14 20.53 4.55
C ASP A 186 1.47 19.03 4.49
N SER A 187 2.47 18.72 3.66
CA SER A 187 3.14 17.43 3.57
C SER A 187 2.21 16.21 3.39
N PHE A 188 1.12 16.34 2.63
CA PHE A 188 0.25 15.20 2.28
C PHE A 188 0.61 14.64 0.89
N ALA A 189 0.30 13.37 0.65
CA ALA A 189 0.51 12.71 -0.63
C ALA A 189 -0.82 12.33 -1.28
N VAL A 190 -0.96 12.59 -2.58
CA VAL A 190 -2.04 12.05 -3.41
C VAL A 190 -1.42 11.05 -4.39
N VAL A 191 -1.84 9.80 -4.30
CA VAL A 191 -1.25 8.67 -5.04
C VAL A 191 -2.30 8.02 -5.92
N ASN A 192 -1.95 7.80 -7.19
CA ASN A 192 -2.78 7.05 -8.12
C ASN A 192 -2.74 5.56 -7.76
N GLY A 193 -3.91 5.02 -7.38
CA GLY A 193 -4.13 3.62 -7.06
C GLY A 193 -4.72 2.80 -8.19
N GLY A 194 -4.83 3.34 -9.40
CA GLY A 194 -5.31 2.63 -10.59
C GLY A 194 -4.21 1.89 -11.34
N ALA A 195 -4.60 0.87 -12.13
CA ALA A 195 -3.70 0.28 -13.12
C ALA A 195 -3.31 1.28 -14.22
N PHE A 196 -2.30 0.95 -15.03
CA PHE A 196 -1.90 1.80 -16.16
C PHE A 196 -3.11 2.15 -17.06
N GLY A 197 -3.35 3.44 -17.28
CA GLY A 197 -4.45 3.91 -18.13
C GLY A 197 -5.85 3.92 -17.48
N ALA A 198 -5.98 3.47 -16.22
CA ALA A 198 -7.28 3.18 -15.63
C ALA A 198 -7.90 4.36 -14.88
N VAL A 199 -7.09 5.14 -14.17
CA VAL A 199 -7.54 6.19 -13.24
C VAL A 199 -6.86 7.51 -13.56
N ALA A 200 -7.64 8.55 -13.87
CA ALA A 200 -7.21 9.94 -13.73
C ALA A 200 -7.32 10.40 -12.27
N VAL A 201 -6.34 11.17 -11.79
CA VAL A 201 -6.37 11.82 -10.48
C VAL A 201 -6.35 13.33 -10.69
N ASN A 202 -7.33 14.04 -10.12
CA ASN A 202 -7.41 15.50 -10.20
C ASN A 202 -7.24 16.09 -8.80
N ILE A 203 -6.32 17.03 -8.65
CA ILE A 203 -6.13 17.81 -7.42
C ILE A 203 -6.53 19.24 -7.71
N SER A 204 -7.60 19.72 -7.09
CA SER A 204 -8.15 21.05 -7.34
C SER A 204 -7.75 22.00 -6.21
N PRO A 205 -7.14 23.17 -6.48
CA PRO A 205 -6.97 24.19 -5.47
C PRO A 205 -8.31 24.84 -5.10
N ASN A 206 -8.33 25.65 -4.04
CA ASN A 206 -9.41 26.60 -3.84
C ASN A 206 -9.52 27.55 -5.05
N ALA A 207 -10.70 28.11 -5.31
CA ALA A 207 -10.93 28.97 -6.47
C ALA A 207 -10.05 30.24 -6.52
N ALA A 208 -9.54 30.70 -5.38
CA ALA A 208 -8.63 31.84 -5.30
C ALA A 208 -7.14 31.46 -5.22
N ASP A 209 -6.83 30.16 -5.25
CA ASP A 209 -5.48 29.65 -5.08
C ASP A 209 -5.03 28.87 -6.33
N MET A 210 -3.72 28.68 -6.47
CA MET A 210 -3.12 27.84 -7.50
C MET A 210 -2.36 26.63 -6.91
N ILE A 211 -1.93 25.72 -7.79
CA ILE A 211 -0.96 24.67 -7.46
C ILE A 211 0.30 24.90 -8.29
N LEU A 212 1.41 25.19 -7.62
CA LEU A 212 2.74 25.37 -8.21
C LEU A 212 3.45 24.02 -8.30
N GLY A 213 4.12 23.72 -9.40
CA GLY A 213 4.87 22.48 -9.53
C GLY A 213 5.92 22.50 -10.64
N PRO A 214 6.78 21.47 -10.72
CA PRO A 214 7.83 21.39 -11.72
C PRO A 214 7.23 21.38 -13.14
N ASP A 215 7.57 22.39 -13.93
CA ASP A 215 7.04 22.62 -15.28
C ASP A 215 5.50 22.74 -15.34
N ILE A 216 4.86 23.11 -14.22
CA ILE A 216 3.44 23.44 -14.12
C ILE A 216 3.32 24.96 -13.97
N THR A 217 2.75 25.63 -14.97
CA THR A 217 2.53 27.07 -14.92
C THR A 217 1.40 27.41 -13.94
N GLY A 218 1.69 28.08 -12.82
CA GLY A 218 0.68 28.48 -11.84
C GLY A 218 -0.47 29.31 -12.44
N ALA A 219 -1.70 28.97 -12.05
CA ALA A 219 -2.91 29.73 -12.35
C ALA A 219 -4.01 29.34 -11.34
N ASP A 220 -4.78 30.33 -10.90
CA ASP A 220 -5.85 30.12 -9.92
C ASP A 220 -6.93 29.21 -10.49
N ASN A 221 -7.55 28.40 -9.62
CA ASN A 221 -8.67 27.54 -9.98
C ASN A 221 -8.35 26.63 -11.18
N LYS A 222 -7.15 26.02 -11.17
CA LYS A 222 -6.73 25.04 -12.15
C LYS A 222 -6.21 23.79 -11.49
N ASP A 223 -6.78 22.66 -11.90
CA ASP A 223 -6.39 21.36 -11.36
C ASP A 223 -4.96 20.99 -11.75
N LEU A 224 -4.30 20.28 -10.84
CA LEU A 224 -3.14 19.45 -11.14
C LEU A 224 -3.62 18.02 -11.42
N ILE A 225 -3.44 17.54 -12.65
CA ILE A 225 -4.07 16.32 -13.15
C ILE A 225 -3.02 15.27 -13.50
N ASN A 226 -3.10 14.08 -12.90
CA ASN A 226 -2.38 12.90 -13.38
C ASN A 226 -3.11 12.34 -14.60
N THR A 227 -2.57 12.64 -15.78
CA THR A 227 -3.27 12.41 -17.05
C THR A 227 -3.50 10.93 -17.33
N LYS A 228 -4.75 10.53 -17.55
CA LYS A 228 -5.18 9.13 -17.64
C LYS A 228 -4.35 8.28 -18.60
N ALA A 229 -3.99 8.83 -19.76
CA ALA A 229 -3.36 8.09 -20.84
C ALA A 229 -2.02 7.42 -20.44
N THR A 230 -1.29 8.02 -19.50
CA THR A 230 0.01 7.51 -19.03
C THR A 230 0.05 7.26 -17.53
N ALA A 231 -0.98 7.69 -16.82
CA ALA A 231 -1.19 7.46 -15.40
C ALA A 231 -1.07 5.97 -15.06
N ARG A 232 -0.40 5.68 -13.96
CA ARG A 232 -0.24 4.32 -13.46
C ARG A 232 -0.15 4.30 -11.94
N ARG A 233 -0.34 3.11 -11.41
CA ARG A 233 -0.21 2.81 -9.98
C ARG A 233 1.11 3.36 -9.43
N GLY A 234 1.02 4.09 -8.32
CA GLY A 234 2.17 4.69 -7.66
C GLY A 234 2.74 5.93 -8.34
N ASP A 235 2.09 6.49 -9.37
CA ASP A 235 2.24 7.91 -9.70
C ASP A 235 1.70 8.74 -8.53
N PHE A 236 2.35 9.87 -8.21
CA PHE A 236 1.99 10.65 -7.04
C PHE A 236 2.36 12.13 -7.16
N ALA A 237 1.68 12.95 -6.37
CA ALA A 237 2.09 14.30 -6.03
C ALA A 237 2.15 14.42 -4.50
N ILE A 238 3.28 14.87 -3.96
CA ILE A 238 3.40 15.30 -2.57
C ILE A 238 3.23 16.81 -2.56
N ILE A 239 2.22 17.28 -1.84
CA ILE A 239 1.83 18.69 -1.77
C ILE A 239 2.19 19.23 -0.39
N GLY A 240 2.75 20.44 -0.38
CA GLY A 240 3.18 21.12 0.83
C GLY A 240 4.00 22.37 0.50
N GLY A 241 4.61 23.00 1.49
CA GLY A 241 5.44 24.20 1.29
C GLY A 241 4.67 25.33 0.62
N ASN A 242 3.86 26.00 1.44
CA ASN A 242 2.87 26.98 1.01
C ASN A 242 3.53 28.30 0.56
N ASP A 243 2.93 28.94 -0.45
CA ASP A 243 3.20 30.33 -0.82
C ASP A 243 1.97 31.21 -0.47
N ALA A 244 2.02 32.51 -0.76
CA ALA A 244 0.87 33.39 -0.52
C ALA A 244 -0.30 33.11 -1.48
N ASP A 245 -0.01 32.59 -2.68
CA ASP A 245 -0.96 32.44 -3.77
C ASP A 245 -1.41 30.98 -3.99
N GLY A 246 -0.87 30.01 -3.24
CA GLY A 246 -1.31 28.62 -3.31
C GLY A 246 -0.37 27.56 -2.72
N TYR A 247 -0.69 26.31 -3.06
CA TYR A 247 0.08 25.13 -2.63
C TYR A 247 1.21 24.84 -3.60
N ALA A 248 2.30 24.21 -3.12
CA ALA A 248 3.39 23.75 -3.98
C ALA A 248 3.52 22.22 -4.00
N VAL A 249 4.00 21.70 -5.11
CA VAL A 249 4.41 20.31 -5.28
C VAL A 249 5.84 20.16 -4.76
N GLN A 250 6.01 19.40 -3.68
CA GLN A 250 7.31 19.07 -3.09
C GLN A 250 8.00 17.90 -3.81
N ALA A 251 7.21 16.97 -4.34
CA ALA A 251 7.71 15.87 -5.17
C ALA A 251 6.61 15.36 -6.10
N LEU A 252 7.03 14.91 -7.29
CA LEU A 252 6.12 14.47 -8.34
C LEU A 252 6.66 13.23 -9.04
N ARG A 253 5.79 12.27 -9.33
CA ARG A 253 6.08 11.10 -10.17
C ARG A 253 4.92 10.83 -11.11
N GLY A 254 5.25 10.52 -12.37
CA GLY A 254 4.29 10.29 -13.43
C GLY A 254 4.13 11.54 -14.31
N THR A 255 3.17 11.48 -15.24
CA THR A 255 2.86 12.62 -16.11
C THR A 255 1.69 13.38 -15.54
N TRP A 256 1.95 14.64 -15.18
CA TRP A 256 0.95 15.55 -14.64
C TRP A 256 0.85 16.79 -15.52
N ALA A 257 -0.35 17.33 -15.62
CA ALA A 257 -0.64 18.52 -16.40
C ALA A 257 -1.55 19.44 -15.61
N ARG A 258 -1.45 20.74 -15.87
CA ARG A 258 -2.45 21.70 -15.42
C ARG A 258 -3.72 21.55 -16.27
N GLU A 259 -4.89 21.75 -15.66
CA GLU A 259 -6.12 22.02 -16.40
C GLU A 259 -5.90 23.18 -17.41
N ALA A 260 -6.56 23.07 -18.56
CA ALA A 260 -6.48 24.06 -19.64
C ALA A 260 -7.05 25.42 -19.23
#